data_AF-A0A3P9IHC3-F1
#
_entry.id   AF-A0A3P9IHC3-F1
#
_cell.length_a   1.000
_cell.length_b   1.000
_cell.length_c   1.000
_cell.angle_alpha   90.00
_cell.angle_beta   90.00
_cell.angle_gamma   90.00
#
_symmetry.space_group_name_H-M   'P 1'
#
loop_
_entity.id
_entity.type
_entity.pdbx_description
1 polymer ?
#
loop_
_entity_poly.entity_id
_entity_poly.type
_entity_poly.pdbx_seq_one_letter_code
_entity_poly.pdbx_strand_id
1 'polypeptide(L)'
;MLGFCWFLFLLKKIQTWGVEYASKRICAFEGSTVEISCTYTYPPWISYKKTVVQREFWFTKWKDNKRLDLREDPDYAGRVTSHCSEQNCLLRIWGLKRSDSAEFKFRFETNQPDGGFSGNPGVFLTVTDPPETSSVSVSPSAEVLEGSSVTLTCSSDANPAANYTWFKDNRTLLSEDKVHFSSIRSEHSGNYSCKSENKHGQSSSTPLFLDVQYPPRIPSVSVFGKISKGSSVTLTCSSDANPAANFSWYKKDEDSPKASGPNWTISDFRTEHSGFYYCEAENRRGRLNSKLKSRWGRCEFVDLLVLQLNTSPDINSPSAETEAAEEQLELHYSSIHLSENQEECLYSNIRRNPKPRQRPEDNSVE
;
A
#
# COMPACT_ATOMS: atom_id res chain seq x y z
N MET A 1 -22.31 57.46 76.91
CA MET A 1 -21.51 58.03 75.80
C MET A 1 -20.22 57.23 75.76
N LEU A 2 -19.78 56.49 74.74
CA LEU A 2 -20.16 56.16 73.36
C LEU A 2 -19.83 54.65 73.22
N GLY A 3 -20.57 53.77 72.54
CA GLY A 3 -21.08 53.87 71.19
C GLY A 3 -20.06 53.31 70.20
N PHE A 4 -19.99 51.97 70.01
CA PHE A 4 -19.44 51.35 68.80
C PHE A 4 -20.14 50.02 68.53
N CYS A 5 -21.14 50.09 67.64
CA CYS A 5 -21.81 48.96 67.05
C CYS A 5 -20.87 48.36 65.98
N TRP A 6 -20.30 47.19 66.25
CA TRP A 6 -19.56 46.45 65.22
C TRP A 6 -20.56 45.85 64.24
N PHE A 7 -20.70 46.54 63.11
CA PHE A 7 -21.41 46.06 61.92
C PHE A 7 -20.62 44.87 61.35
N LEU A 8 -20.99 43.66 61.74
CA LEU A 8 -20.63 42.44 61.00
C LEU A 8 -21.37 42.50 59.65
N PHE A 9 -20.70 43.08 58.64
CA PHE A 9 -21.06 42.89 57.24
C PHE A 9 -20.86 41.41 56.89
N LEU A 10 -21.86 40.58 57.22
CA LEU A 10 -22.14 39.40 56.43
C LEU A 10 -22.57 39.90 55.05
N LEU A 11 -21.61 39.97 54.12
CA LEU A 11 -21.90 39.98 52.70
C LEU A 11 -22.67 38.69 52.40
N LYS A 12 -23.99 38.70 52.58
CA LYS A 12 -24.88 37.76 51.88
C LYS A 12 -24.46 37.86 50.43
N LYS A 13 -23.81 36.81 49.89
CA LYS A 13 -23.57 36.70 48.45
C LYS A 13 -24.89 37.05 47.78
N ILE A 14 -24.92 38.16 47.05
CA ILE A 14 -26.05 38.49 46.20
C ILE A 14 -26.08 37.35 45.16
N GLN A 15 -27.02 36.43 45.29
CA GLN A 15 -27.18 35.34 44.32
C GLN A 15 -27.66 35.98 43.02
N THR A 16 -26.73 36.09 42.06
CA THR A 16 -27.01 36.53 40.70
C THR A 16 -27.39 35.33 39.83
N TRP A 17 -27.93 35.61 38.66
CA TRP A 17 -28.16 34.59 37.63
C TRP A 17 -26.82 34.00 37.18
N GLY A 18 -26.69 32.68 37.25
CA GLY A 18 -25.44 32.00 36.91
C GLY A 18 -25.63 30.52 36.70
N VAL A 19 -24.73 29.93 35.90
CA VAL A 19 -24.55 28.48 35.75
C VAL A 19 -23.05 28.24 35.77
N GLU A 20 -22.61 27.33 36.61
CA GLU A 20 -21.22 26.93 36.75
C GLU A 20 -21.10 25.44 36.44
N TYR A 21 -20.43 25.13 35.33
CA TYR A 21 -20.18 23.74 34.93
C TYR A 21 -18.98 23.18 35.70
N ALA A 22 -19.07 21.93 36.16
CA ALA A 22 -17.96 21.27 36.84
C ALA A 22 -16.75 21.04 35.91
N SER A 23 -16.97 21.00 34.60
CA SER A 23 -15.94 20.82 33.57
C SER A 23 -16.28 21.64 32.34
N LYS A 24 -15.26 22.20 31.68
CA LYS A 24 -15.41 22.97 30.44
C LYS A 24 -15.25 22.11 29.18
N ARG A 25 -14.49 21.02 29.27
CA ARG A 25 -14.21 20.07 28.19
C ARG A 25 -14.20 18.66 28.77
N ILE A 26 -14.83 17.73 28.08
CA ILE A 26 -14.86 16.32 28.44
C ILE A 26 -14.49 15.51 27.20
N CYS A 27 -13.58 14.56 27.36
CA CYS A 27 -13.25 13.57 26.33
C CYS A 27 -13.75 12.21 26.81
N ALA A 28 -14.47 11.49 25.97
CA ALA A 28 -15.03 10.19 26.31
C ALA A 28 -14.96 9.23 25.11
N PHE A 29 -14.96 7.93 25.37
CA PHE A 29 -14.91 6.92 24.31
C PHE A 29 -16.28 6.71 23.64
N GLU A 30 -16.28 6.36 22.35
CA GLU A 30 -17.48 5.85 21.70
C GLU A 30 -18.03 4.61 22.43
N GLY A 31 -19.35 4.49 22.53
CA GLY A 31 -20.05 3.47 23.30
C GLY A 31 -20.06 3.68 24.82
N SER A 32 -19.23 4.58 25.35
CA SER A 32 -19.15 4.84 26.81
C SER A 32 -20.32 5.69 27.33
N THR A 33 -20.32 5.95 28.64
CA THR A 33 -21.28 6.84 29.31
C THR A 33 -20.55 8.09 29.80
N VAL A 34 -21.14 9.27 29.56
CA VAL A 34 -20.63 10.54 30.09
C VAL A 34 -21.60 11.17 31.07
N GLU A 35 -21.02 11.88 32.03
CA GLU A 35 -21.72 12.66 33.02
C GLU A 35 -21.28 14.12 32.93
N ILE A 36 -22.24 15.01 32.71
CA ILE A 36 -22.02 16.46 32.64
C ILE A 36 -22.79 17.10 33.79
N SER A 37 -22.08 17.74 34.71
CA SER A 37 -22.69 18.38 35.87
C SER A 37 -22.51 19.88 35.88
N CYS A 38 -23.50 20.58 36.41
CA CYS A 38 -23.42 22.01 36.71
C CYS A 38 -24.18 22.35 37.98
N THR A 39 -23.83 23.48 38.56
CA THR A 39 -24.65 24.16 39.56
C THR A 39 -25.21 25.44 38.95
N TYR A 40 -26.34 25.92 39.46
CA TYR A 40 -26.90 27.18 38.99
C TYR A 40 -27.43 28.05 40.13
N THR A 41 -27.43 29.36 39.91
CA THR A 41 -27.82 30.36 40.91
C THR A 41 -28.79 31.36 40.32
N TYR A 42 -29.67 31.89 41.17
CA TYR A 42 -30.62 32.93 40.80
C TYR A 42 -31.04 33.74 42.05
N PRO A 43 -31.50 34.99 41.87
CA PRO A 43 -32.02 35.78 42.99
C PRO A 43 -33.28 35.12 43.56
N PRO A 44 -33.36 34.83 44.87
CA PRO A 44 -34.52 34.13 45.46
C PRO A 44 -35.80 34.97 45.45
N TRP A 45 -35.68 36.30 45.36
CA TRP A 45 -36.79 37.25 45.31
C TRP A 45 -36.48 38.36 44.31
N ILE A 46 -37.44 38.68 43.45
CA ILE A 46 -37.38 39.80 42.50
C ILE A 46 -38.70 40.56 42.58
N SER A 47 -38.65 41.88 42.80
CA SER A 47 -39.84 42.74 42.91
C SER A 47 -40.90 42.16 43.85
N TYR A 48 -40.47 41.69 45.02
CA TYR A 48 -41.30 41.06 46.07
C TYR A 48 -41.96 39.72 45.69
N LYS A 49 -41.66 39.15 44.52
CA LYS A 49 -42.10 37.82 44.11
C LYS A 49 -41.01 36.80 44.37
N LYS A 50 -41.37 35.67 45.00
CA LYS A 50 -40.47 34.53 45.18
C LYS A 50 -40.16 33.91 43.82
N THR A 51 -38.88 33.69 43.55
CA THR A 51 -38.42 33.01 42.35
C THR A 51 -38.59 31.50 42.50
N VAL A 52 -39.30 30.89 41.55
CA VAL A 52 -39.56 29.45 41.47
C VAL A 52 -39.10 28.98 40.11
N VAL A 53 -38.25 27.95 40.10
CA VAL A 53 -37.79 27.30 38.88
C VAL A 53 -38.95 26.47 38.32
N GLN A 54 -39.28 26.72 37.05
CA GLN A 54 -40.38 26.07 36.34
C GLN A 54 -39.88 24.98 35.38
N ARG A 55 -38.69 25.17 34.80
CA ARG A 55 -38.12 24.24 33.84
C ARG A 55 -36.60 24.20 33.96
N GLU A 56 -36.05 23.01 33.82
CA GLU A 56 -34.62 22.74 33.77
C GLU A 56 -34.38 21.75 32.64
N PHE A 57 -33.43 22.07 31.75
CA PHE A 57 -33.11 21.21 30.64
C PHE A 57 -31.73 21.50 30.07
N TRP A 58 -31.20 20.50 29.38
CA TRP A 58 -29.97 20.59 28.63
C TRP A 58 -30.30 20.68 27.14
N PHE A 59 -29.46 21.36 26.37
CA PHE A 59 -29.62 21.48 24.92
C PHE A 59 -28.26 21.59 24.22
N THR A 60 -28.22 21.20 22.95
CA THR A 60 -27.06 21.37 22.05
C THR A 60 -27.44 22.15 20.79
N LYS A 61 -28.71 22.11 20.36
CA LYS A 61 -29.21 22.71 19.12
C LYS A 61 -30.51 23.49 19.30
N TRP A 62 -30.86 24.24 18.27
CA TRP A 62 -32.10 25.01 18.17
C TRP A 62 -33.02 24.39 17.14
N LYS A 63 -34.33 24.37 17.42
CA LYS A 63 -35.39 23.92 16.53
C LYS A 63 -36.56 24.91 16.61
N ASP A 64 -37.04 25.41 15.48
CA ASP A 64 -38.15 26.37 15.40
C ASP A 64 -37.97 27.60 16.32
N ASN A 65 -36.75 28.15 16.32
CA ASN A 65 -36.32 29.26 17.18
C ASN A 65 -36.42 29.00 18.70
N LYS A 66 -36.55 27.73 19.10
CA LYS A 66 -36.55 27.27 20.48
C LYS A 66 -35.35 26.37 20.73
N ARG A 67 -34.86 26.36 21.96
CA ARG A 67 -33.84 25.41 22.40
C ARG A 67 -34.51 24.05 22.56
N LEU A 68 -34.01 23.04 21.86
CA LEU A 68 -34.56 21.69 21.95
C LEU A 68 -33.99 21.01 23.19
N ASP A 69 -34.88 20.59 24.11
CA ASP A 69 -34.48 19.77 25.24
C ASP A 69 -33.88 18.46 24.72
N LEU A 70 -32.69 18.09 25.21
CA LEU A 70 -32.02 16.85 24.85
C LEU A 70 -32.89 15.60 25.07
N ARG A 71 -33.82 15.63 26.03
CA ARG A 71 -34.77 14.54 26.27
C ARG A 71 -35.82 14.39 25.17
N GLU A 72 -36.09 15.48 24.44
CA GLU A 72 -37.03 15.54 23.31
C GLU A 72 -36.29 15.39 21.96
N ASP A 73 -34.96 15.32 21.97
CA ASP A 73 -34.13 15.20 20.78
C ASP A 73 -34.08 13.74 20.30
N PRO A 74 -34.56 13.42 19.08
CA PRO A 74 -34.53 12.07 18.54
C PRO A 74 -33.13 11.46 18.50
N ASP A 75 -32.08 12.28 18.33
CA ASP A 75 -30.69 11.79 18.26
C ASP A 75 -30.26 11.14 19.59
N TYR A 76 -30.88 11.55 20.70
CA TYR A 76 -30.58 11.14 22.07
C TYR A 76 -31.68 10.27 22.71
N ALA A 77 -32.72 9.90 21.95
CA ALA A 77 -33.85 9.15 22.45
C ALA A 77 -33.42 7.83 23.14
N GLY A 78 -33.88 7.62 24.37
CA GLY A 78 -33.55 6.44 25.18
C GLY A 78 -32.11 6.38 25.72
N ARG A 79 -31.28 7.40 25.46
CA ARG A 79 -29.87 7.45 25.85
C ARG A 79 -29.54 8.55 26.84
N VAL A 80 -30.51 9.37 27.25
CA VAL A 80 -30.27 10.53 28.11
C VAL A 80 -31.17 10.50 29.35
N THR A 81 -30.58 10.82 30.49
CA THR A 81 -31.32 11.28 31.67
C THR A 81 -30.73 12.57 32.21
N SER A 82 -31.60 13.39 32.80
CA SER A 82 -31.20 14.58 33.52
C SER A 82 -31.87 14.60 34.89
N HIS A 83 -31.11 14.87 35.94
CA HIS A 83 -31.61 15.01 37.29
C HIS A 83 -31.04 16.26 37.95
N CYS A 84 -31.90 17.07 38.57
CA CYS A 84 -31.51 18.25 39.32
C CYS A 84 -32.02 18.13 40.77
N SER A 85 -31.15 18.35 41.73
CA SER A 85 -31.46 18.37 43.17
C SER A 85 -30.73 19.53 43.82
N GLU A 86 -31.46 20.38 44.55
CA GLU A 86 -30.90 21.54 45.26
C GLU A 86 -29.94 22.38 44.39
N GLN A 87 -30.38 22.73 43.17
CA GLN A 87 -29.60 23.51 42.19
C GLN A 87 -28.33 22.82 41.63
N ASN A 88 -28.11 21.55 41.95
CA ASN A 88 -27.10 20.70 41.32
C ASN A 88 -27.76 19.86 40.25
N CYS A 89 -27.31 20.00 39.00
CA CYS A 89 -27.86 19.31 37.85
C CYS A 89 -26.83 18.37 37.23
N LEU A 90 -27.26 17.15 36.93
CA LEU A 90 -26.48 16.10 36.29
C LEU A 90 -27.19 15.65 35.01
N LEU A 91 -26.49 15.68 33.89
CA LEU A 91 -26.87 15.05 32.63
C LEU A 91 -26.03 13.79 32.45
N ARG A 92 -26.69 12.65 32.19
CA ARG A 92 -26.05 11.39 31.85
C ARG A 92 -26.43 10.98 30.44
N ILE A 93 -25.46 10.60 29.63
CA ILE A 93 -25.65 10.12 28.25
C ILE A 93 -24.98 8.75 28.11
N TRP A 94 -25.73 7.72 27.73
CA TRP A 94 -25.21 6.36 27.50
C TRP A 94 -24.98 6.08 26.02
N GLY A 95 -24.07 5.15 25.73
CA GLY A 95 -23.82 4.68 24.37
C GLY A 95 -23.44 5.85 23.47
N LEU A 96 -22.43 6.61 23.88
CA LEU A 96 -21.97 7.77 23.15
C LEU A 96 -21.65 7.41 21.70
N LYS A 97 -22.03 8.29 20.78
CA LYS A 97 -21.73 8.18 19.35
C LYS A 97 -20.76 9.28 18.95
N ARG A 98 -19.98 9.09 17.88
CA ARG A 98 -19.12 10.18 17.36
C ARG A 98 -19.89 11.48 17.10
N SER A 99 -21.14 11.37 16.62
CA SER A 99 -22.06 12.49 16.38
C SER A 99 -22.50 13.24 17.64
N ASP A 100 -22.32 12.68 18.84
CA ASP A 100 -22.68 13.34 20.09
C ASP A 100 -21.67 14.44 20.50
N SER A 101 -20.55 14.57 19.78
CA SER A 101 -19.55 15.63 19.99
C SER A 101 -20.15 17.01 19.73
N ALA A 102 -20.40 17.78 20.80
CA ALA A 102 -21.08 19.07 20.74
C ALA A 102 -20.75 19.96 21.96
N GLU A 103 -21.20 21.21 21.91
CA GLU A 103 -21.25 22.09 23.08
C GLU A 103 -22.59 21.92 23.81
N PHE A 104 -22.57 21.30 24.99
CA PHE A 104 -23.74 21.10 25.84
C PHE A 104 -23.97 22.32 26.72
N LYS A 105 -25.19 22.84 26.72
CA LYS A 105 -25.58 23.97 27.57
C LYS A 105 -26.75 23.60 28.45
N PHE A 106 -26.67 24.01 29.71
CA PHE A 106 -27.76 23.95 30.66
C PHE A 106 -28.57 25.24 30.63
N ARG A 107 -29.89 25.11 30.72
CA ARG A 107 -30.82 26.22 30.86
C ARG A 107 -31.83 25.92 31.96
N PHE A 108 -32.10 26.93 32.77
CA PHE A 108 -33.24 26.94 33.67
C PHE A 108 -34.14 28.15 33.38
N GLU A 109 -35.43 27.99 33.65
CA GLU A 109 -36.46 29.01 33.46
C GLU A 109 -37.26 29.14 34.75
N THR A 110 -37.58 30.37 35.12
CA THR A 110 -38.31 30.68 36.35
C THR A 110 -39.60 31.43 36.05
N ASN A 111 -40.43 31.59 37.09
CA ASN A 111 -41.64 32.40 37.05
C ASN A 111 -41.41 33.93 36.92
N GLN A 112 -40.15 34.39 36.89
CA GLN A 112 -39.83 35.81 36.79
C GLN A 112 -39.79 36.26 35.31
N PRO A 113 -40.14 37.53 35.01
CA PRO A 113 -39.98 38.08 33.66
C PRO A 113 -38.51 38.03 33.24
N ASP A 114 -38.24 37.55 32.03
CA ASP A 114 -36.89 37.27 31.50
C ASP A 114 -36.04 36.37 32.40
N GLY A 115 -36.67 35.64 33.33
CA GLY A 115 -36.03 34.83 34.35
C GLY A 115 -35.52 33.48 33.84
N GLY A 116 -35.00 33.43 32.61
CA GLY A 116 -34.44 32.24 32.01
C GLY A 116 -32.98 32.43 31.64
N PHE A 117 -32.09 31.67 32.29
CA PHE A 117 -30.64 31.82 32.12
C PHE A 117 -30.01 30.56 31.52
N SER A 118 -28.98 30.75 30.70
CA SER A 118 -28.22 29.66 30.09
C SER A 118 -26.74 29.86 30.35
N GLY A 119 -26.06 28.81 30.78
CA GLY A 119 -24.61 28.88 31.02
C GLY A 119 -23.84 29.07 29.72
N ASN A 120 -22.91 30.02 29.71
CA ASN A 120 -22.04 30.29 28.57
C ASN A 120 -20.61 30.63 29.05
N PRO A 121 -19.56 30.01 28.49
CA PRO A 121 -19.60 28.92 27.51
C PRO A 121 -20.19 27.63 28.11
N GLY A 122 -20.68 26.74 27.25
CA GLY A 122 -21.13 25.40 27.63
C GLY A 122 -19.96 24.44 27.85
N VAL A 123 -20.30 23.15 27.93
CA VAL A 123 -19.33 22.05 28.06
C VAL A 123 -19.10 21.42 26.69
N PHE A 124 -17.86 21.43 26.22
CA PHE A 124 -17.51 20.75 24.98
C PHE A 124 -17.26 19.26 25.25
N LEU A 125 -18.14 18.41 24.73
CA LEU A 125 -17.93 16.97 24.68
C LEU A 125 -17.21 16.61 23.37
N THR A 126 -16.15 15.83 23.47
CA THR A 126 -15.50 15.21 22.30
C THR A 126 -15.52 13.70 22.49
N VAL A 127 -16.18 13.00 21.57
CA VAL A 127 -16.24 11.54 21.54
C VAL A 127 -15.10 11.04 20.66
N THR A 128 -14.22 10.24 21.23
CA THR A 128 -13.00 9.72 20.58
C THR A 128 -13.00 8.21 20.53
N ASP A 129 -12.26 7.65 19.58
CA ASP A 129 -12.17 6.22 19.32
C ASP A 129 -10.75 5.85 18.82
N PRO A 130 -10.24 4.65 19.18
CA PRO A 130 -9.01 4.15 18.58
C PRO A 130 -9.26 3.80 17.10
N PRO A 131 -8.19 3.66 16.28
CA PRO A 131 -8.37 3.26 14.90
C PRO A 131 -9.00 1.87 14.80
N GLU A 132 -10.09 1.75 14.04
CA GLU A 132 -10.73 0.47 13.73
C GLU A 132 -10.58 0.14 12.24
N THR A 133 -10.55 -1.16 11.94
CA THR A 133 -10.64 -1.70 10.56
C THR A 133 -9.63 -1.10 9.57
N SER A 134 -8.33 -1.10 9.93
CA SER A 134 -7.26 -0.76 8.98
C SER A 134 -7.37 -1.59 7.69
N SER A 135 -7.31 -0.93 6.55
CA SER A 135 -7.41 -1.56 5.24
C SER A 135 -6.37 -1.00 4.27
N VAL A 136 -5.89 -1.86 3.38
CA VAL A 136 -4.95 -1.52 2.31
C VAL A 136 -5.66 -1.64 0.98
N SER A 137 -5.49 -0.63 0.13
CA SER A 137 -6.01 -0.61 -1.23
C SER A 137 -4.92 -0.27 -2.23
N VAL A 138 -5.06 -0.78 -3.46
CA VAL A 138 -4.14 -0.53 -4.58
C VAL A 138 -4.89 0.23 -5.66
N SER A 139 -4.25 1.26 -6.20
CA SER A 139 -4.72 1.99 -7.37
C SER A 139 -3.60 2.09 -8.42
N PRO A 140 -3.83 1.64 -9.66
CA PRO A 140 -5.04 0.93 -10.13
C PRO A 140 -5.17 -0.48 -9.51
N SER A 141 -6.40 -0.96 -9.31
CA SER A 141 -6.69 -2.28 -8.70
C SER A 141 -6.47 -3.47 -9.64
N ALA A 142 -6.12 -3.20 -10.90
CA ALA A 142 -5.82 -4.20 -11.91
C ALA A 142 -4.44 -4.83 -11.70
N GLU A 143 -4.12 -5.82 -12.53
CA GLU A 143 -2.83 -6.48 -12.54
C GLU A 143 -1.68 -5.48 -12.72
N VAL A 144 -0.75 -5.49 -11.78
CA VAL A 144 0.31 -4.49 -11.71
C VAL A 144 1.42 -4.87 -12.67
N LEU A 145 1.61 -4.06 -13.71
CA LEU A 145 2.66 -4.27 -14.70
C LEU A 145 3.94 -3.55 -14.27
N GLU A 146 5.08 -4.19 -14.44
CA GLU A 146 6.36 -3.53 -14.27
C GLU A 146 6.48 -2.26 -15.13
N GLY A 147 7.05 -1.20 -14.55
CA GLY A 147 7.19 0.11 -15.19
C GLY A 147 5.94 0.99 -15.08
N SER A 148 4.80 0.43 -14.62
CA SER A 148 3.59 1.22 -14.37
C SER A 148 3.68 2.00 -13.06
N SER A 149 2.82 3.02 -12.94
CA SER A 149 2.65 3.77 -11.71
C SER A 149 1.55 3.14 -10.85
N VAL A 150 1.86 2.93 -9.56
CA VAL A 150 0.98 2.28 -8.59
C VAL A 150 1.01 3.04 -7.28
N THR A 151 -0.16 3.19 -6.65
CA THR A 151 -0.29 3.79 -5.32
C THR A 151 -0.98 2.82 -4.37
N LEU A 152 -0.33 2.53 -3.26
CA LEU A 152 -0.92 1.82 -2.13
C LEU A 152 -1.46 2.88 -1.15
N THR A 153 -2.69 2.70 -0.68
CA THR A 153 -3.32 3.61 0.30
C THR A 153 -3.78 2.82 1.51
N CYS A 154 -3.46 3.33 2.70
CA CYS A 154 -3.91 2.78 3.97
C CYS A 154 -5.02 3.68 4.54
N SER A 155 -6.08 3.06 5.02
CA SER A 155 -7.24 3.76 5.58
C SER A 155 -7.73 3.07 6.84
N SER A 156 -8.07 3.84 7.86
CA SER A 156 -8.74 3.39 9.09
C SER A 156 -9.78 4.41 9.53
N ASP A 157 -10.85 3.96 10.18
CA ASP A 157 -11.77 4.87 10.87
C ASP A 157 -11.21 5.16 12.27
N ALA A 158 -10.90 6.42 12.57
CA ALA A 158 -10.27 6.81 13.83
C ALA A 158 -10.56 8.28 14.19
N ASN A 159 -10.82 8.54 15.47
CA ASN A 159 -10.88 9.90 16.01
C ASN A 159 -10.11 10.03 17.35
N PRO A 160 -8.99 10.77 17.41
CA PRO A 160 -8.41 11.60 16.36
C PRO A 160 -7.88 10.79 15.17
N ALA A 161 -7.68 11.48 14.04
CA ALA A 161 -7.11 10.90 12.83
C ALA A 161 -5.83 10.11 13.15
N ALA A 162 -5.72 8.92 12.56
CA ALA A 162 -4.60 8.02 12.78
C ALA A 162 -3.38 8.43 11.94
N ASN A 163 -2.21 8.16 12.49
CA ASN A 163 -0.95 8.11 11.74
C ASN A 163 -0.76 6.70 11.18
N TYR A 164 -0.15 6.60 10.01
CA TYR A 164 0.03 5.34 9.30
C TYR A 164 1.51 4.96 9.21
N THR A 165 1.80 3.67 9.35
CA THR A 165 3.12 3.09 9.13
C THR A 165 2.98 1.86 8.25
N TRP A 166 3.71 1.83 7.15
CA TRP A 166 3.70 0.75 6.17
C TRP A 166 4.75 -0.31 6.48
N PHE A 167 4.41 -1.55 6.16
CA PHE A 167 5.28 -2.70 6.27
C PHE A 167 5.27 -3.46 4.94
N LYS A 168 6.47 -3.85 4.47
CA LYS A 168 6.67 -4.80 3.39
C LYS A 168 7.33 -6.04 3.97
N ASP A 169 6.69 -7.20 3.84
CA ASP A 169 7.20 -8.49 4.32
C ASP A 169 7.65 -8.42 5.80
N ASN A 170 6.79 -7.83 6.66
CA ASN A 170 7.00 -7.56 8.08
C ASN A 170 8.14 -6.59 8.43
N ARG A 171 8.71 -5.87 7.46
CA ARG A 171 9.72 -4.83 7.69
C ARG A 171 9.11 -3.46 7.47
N THR A 172 9.39 -2.52 8.38
CA THR A 172 8.94 -1.14 8.25
C THR A 172 9.49 -0.52 6.97
N LEU A 173 8.61 0.06 6.17
CA LEU A 173 8.93 0.73 4.91
C LEU A 173 9.02 2.24 5.13
N LEU A 174 7.91 2.86 5.54
CA LEU A 174 7.77 4.31 5.71
C LEU A 174 6.54 4.65 6.56
N SER A 175 6.49 5.89 7.08
CA SER A 175 5.39 6.40 7.89
C SER A 175 4.63 7.53 7.17
N GLU A 176 3.79 7.15 6.21
CA GLU A 176 2.91 8.03 5.42
C GLU A 176 1.56 7.34 5.19
N ASP A 177 0.54 8.09 4.75
CA ASP A 177 -0.78 7.58 4.40
C ASP A 177 -0.75 6.70 3.13
N LYS A 178 0.21 6.96 2.23
CA LYS A 178 0.33 6.31 0.93
C LYS A 178 1.75 5.90 0.60
N VAL A 179 1.87 4.88 -0.25
CA VAL A 179 3.13 4.51 -0.91
C VAL A 179 2.94 4.69 -2.40
N HIS A 180 3.70 5.58 -3.01
CA HIS A 180 3.63 5.84 -4.45
C HIS A 180 4.85 5.31 -5.18
N PHE A 181 4.62 4.42 -6.15
CA PHE A 181 5.61 3.97 -7.12
C PHE A 181 5.33 4.66 -8.45
N SER A 182 6.25 5.48 -8.94
CA SER A 182 6.15 6.09 -10.27
C SER A 182 6.42 5.09 -11.38
N SER A 183 7.31 4.14 -11.13
CA SER A 183 7.67 3.02 -12.01
C SER A 183 7.99 1.81 -11.14
N ILE A 184 7.03 0.91 -10.98
CA ILE A 184 7.19 -0.28 -10.13
C ILE A 184 8.11 -1.33 -10.77
N ARG A 185 8.81 -2.12 -9.96
CA ARG A 185 9.79 -3.15 -10.37
C ARG A 185 9.40 -4.50 -9.78
N SER A 186 9.87 -5.60 -10.37
CA SER A 186 9.62 -6.96 -9.88
C SER A 186 10.03 -7.18 -8.41
N GLU A 187 11.06 -6.49 -7.93
CA GLU A 187 11.53 -6.53 -6.53
C GLU A 187 10.55 -5.90 -5.52
N HIS A 188 9.59 -5.09 -6.00
CA HIS A 188 8.54 -4.52 -5.16
C HIS A 188 7.39 -5.51 -4.90
N SER A 189 7.36 -6.68 -5.55
CA SER A 189 6.38 -7.71 -5.17
C SER A 189 6.55 -8.14 -3.72
N GLY A 190 5.44 -8.45 -3.05
CA GLY A 190 5.46 -8.88 -1.64
C GLY A 190 4.18 -8.57 -0.88
N ASN A 191 4.17 -8.88 0.41
CA ASN A 191 3.05 -8.61 1.30
C ASN A 191 3.17 -7.21 1.89
N TYR A 192 2.20 -6.36 1.57
CA TYR A 192 2.08 -5.01 2.13
C TYR A 192 0.98 -4.98 3.20
N SER A 193 1.32 -4.45 4.36
CA SER A 193 0.36 -4.14 5.41
C SER A 193 0.64 -2.76 5.98
N CYS A 194 -0.34 -2.20 6.67
CA CYS A 194 -0.15 -0.94 7.38
C CYS A 194 -0.66 -1.04 8.82
N LYS A 195 -0.05 -0.25 9.69
CA LYS A 195 -0.49 0.00 11.07
C LYS A 195 -1.04 1.42 11.14
N SER A 196 -2.28 1.59 11.59
CA SER A 196 -2.86 2.87 11.95
C SER A 196 -2.77 3.07 13.46
N GLU A 197 -2.35 4.24 13.93
CA GLU A 197 -2.18 4.54 15.36
C GLU A 197 -2.62 5.96 15.71
N ASN A 198 -3.35 6.09 16.82
CA ASN A 198 -3.65 7.38 17.43
C ASN A 198 -3.39 7.31 18.95
N LYS A 199 -3.64 8.40 19.67
CA LYS A 199 -3.40 8.48 21.12
C LYS A 199 -4.21 7.48 21.98
N HIS A 200 -5.19 6.80 21.40
CA HIS A 200 -6.09 5.86 22.07
C HIS A 200 -5.80 4.40 21.75
N GLY A 201 -5.05 4.12 20.69
CA GLY A 201 -4.72 2.75 20.32
C GLY A 201 -4.19 2.61 18.91
N GLN A 202 -4.10 1.36 18.48
CA GLN A 202 -3.55 0.97 17.20
C GLN A 202 -4.36 -0.16 16.57
N SER A 203 -4.37 -0.21 15.25
CA SER A 203 -4.93 -1.29 14.44
C SER A 203 -3.98 -1.61 13.29
N SER A 204 -4.04 -2.84 12.78
CA SER A 204 -3.19 -3.30 11.69
C SER A 204 -4.07 -3.91 10.61
N SER A 205 -3.74 -3.61 9.35
CA SER A 205 -4.48 -4.14 8.22
C SER A 205 -4.17 -5.62 8.03
N THR A 206 -5.08 -6.31 7.33
CA THR A 206 -4.72 -7.57 6.69
C THR A 206 -3.62 -7.32 5.65
N PRO A 207 -2.66 -8.25 5.48
CA PRO A 207 -1.68 -8.13 4.41
C PRO A 207 -2.32 -8.27 3.03
N LEU A 208 -1.91 -7.40 2.12
CA LEU A 208 -2.24 -7.46 0.70
C LEU A 208 -1.00 -7.88 -0.09
N PHE A 209 -1.10 -8.97 -0.85
CA PHE A 209 -0.02 -9.39 -1.75
C PHE A 209 -0.03 -8.56 -3.03
N LEU A 210 1.05 -7.81 -3.26
CA LEU A 210 1.27 -7.05 -4.48
C LEU A 210 2.05 -7.93 -5.47
N ASP A 211 1.39 -8.33 -6.57
CA ASP A 211 1.97 -9.15 -7.63
C ASP A 211 2.37 -8.29 -8.84
N VAL A 212 3.67 -8.00 -8.96
CA VAL A 212 4.21 -7.25 -10.11
C VAL A 212 4.57 -8.21 -11.25
N GLN A 213 3.88 -8.05 -12.37
CA GLN A 213 4.00 -8.89 -13.56
C GLN A 213 4.89 -8.27 -14.62
N TYR A 214 5.58 -9.11 -15.38
CA TYR A 214 6.54 -8.71 -16.40
C TYR A 214 6.71 -9.81 -17.47
N PRO A 215 7.06 -9.45 -18.71
CA PRO A 215 7.32 -10.41 -19.79
C PRO A 215 8.58 -11.24 -19.52
N PRO A 216 8.79 -12.37 -20.23
CA PRO A 216 9.97 -13.21 -20.07
C PRO A 216 11.26 -12.43 -20.38
N ARG A 217 12.24 -12.56 -19.49
CA ARG A 217 13.55 -11.92 -19.58
C ARG A 217 14.61 -12.96 -19.87
N ILE A 218 15.49 -12.60 -20.79
CA ILE A 218 16.75 -13.29 -21.10
C ILE A 218 16.57 -14.83 -21.10
N PRO A 219 15.78 -15.39 -22.05
CA PRO A 219 15.71 -16.82 -22.18
C PRO A 219 17.12 -17.36 -22.47
N SER A 220 17.53 -18.35 -21.71
CA SER A 220 18.85 -18.96 -21.81
C SER A 220 18.69 -20.43 -22.21
N VAL A 221 19.60 -20.91 -23.05
CA VAL A 221 19.64 -22.31 -23.45
C VAL A 221 20.92 -22.95 -22.91
N SER A 222 20.77 -24.12 -22.31
CA SER A 222 21.85 -25.01 -21.92
C SER A 222 21.72 -26.36 -22.60
N VAL A 223 22.86 -27.02 -22.80
CA VAL A 223 22.96 -28.32 -23.47
C VAL A 223 23.51 -29.33 -22.49
N PHE A 224 22.84 -30.48 -22.39
CA PHE A 224 23.26 -31.61 -21.57
C PHE A 224 23.42 -32.86 -22.44
N GLY A 225 24.52 -33.59 -22.22
CA GLY A 225 24.83 -34.82 -22.96
C GLY A 225 26.01 -34.65 -23.93
N LYS A 226 26.53 -35.78 -24.39
CA LYS A 226 27.62 -35.80 -25.38
C LYS A 226 27.05 -35.59 -26.77
N ILE A 227 27.60 -34.66 -27.53
CA ILE A 227 27.24 -34.45 -28.94
C ILE A 227 28.07 -35.43 -29.78
N SER A 228 27.51 -36.60 -30.06
CA SER A 228 28.15 -37.64 -30.88
C SER A 228 27.10 -38.43 -31.64
N LYS A 229 27.48 -39.10 -32.73
CA LYS A 229 26.54 -39.92 -33.49
C LYS A 229 25.95 -41.01 -32.57
N GLY A 230 24.61 -41.13 -32.54
CA GLY A 230 23.89 -42.15 -31.77
C GLY A 230 23.70 -41.84 -30.28
N SER A 231 24.20 -40.71 -29.76
CA SER A 231 23.92 -40.30 -28.37
C SER A 231 22.63 -39.51 -28.24
N SER A 232 22.16 -39.32 -27.01
CA SER A 232 21.04 -38.43 -26.70
C SER A 232 21.55 -37.09 -26.18
N VAL A 233 21.00 -35.99 -26.70
CA VAL A 233 21.31 -34.62 -26.30
C VAL A 233 20.04 -33.96 -25.79
N THR A 234 20.07 -33.35 -24.61
CA THR A 234 18.95 -32.62 -24.04
C THR A 234 19.25 -31.12 -24.05
N LEU A 235 18.35 -30.35 -24.65
CA LEU A 235 18.36 -28.89 -24.61
C LEU A 235 17.41 -28.43 -23.52
N THR A 236 17.87 -27.51 -22.67
CA THR A 236 17.06 -26.92 -21.59
C THR A 236 16.97 -25.42 -21.79
N CYS A 237 15.77 -24.87 -21.63
CA CYS A 237 15.48 -23.45 -21.72
C CYS A 237 14.92 -22.93 -20.39
N SER A 238 15.40 -21.76 -19.96
CA SER A 238 14.94 -21.07 -18.77
C SER A 238 14.82 -19.57 -19.00
N SER A 239 13.88 -18.91 -18.34
CA SER A 239 13.69 -17.45 -18.43
C SER A 239 13.05 -16.94 -17.13
N ASP A 240 13.44 -15.74 -16.69
CA ASP A 240 12.78 -15.04 -15.57
C ASP A 240 11.50 -14.35 -16.10
N ALA A 241 10.33 -14.76 -15.61
CA ALA A 241 9.05 -14.26 -16.07
C ALA A 241 7.99 -14.34 -14.97
N ASN A 242 7.10 -13.33 -14.90
CA ASN A 242 5.90 -13.40 -14.07
C ASN A 242 4.67 -12.90 -14.84
N PRO A 243 3.66 -13.75 -15.14
CA PRO A 243 3.58 -15.17 -14.79
C PRO A 243 4.64 -16.04 -15.46
N ALA A 244 4.78 -17.29 -14.99
CA ALA A 244 5.69 -18.26 -15.56
C ALA A 244 5.52 -18.40 -17.08
N ALA A 245 6.65 -18.52 -17.79
CA ALA A 245 6.68 -18.61 -19.25
C ALA A 245 6.50 -20.06 -19.73
N ASN A 246 5.83 -20.19 -20.87
CA ASN A 246 5.84 -21.39 -21.70
C ASN A 246 7.00 -21.32 -22.70
N PHE A 247 7.53 -22.47 -23.09
CA PHE A 247 8.71 -22.56 -23.96
C PHE A 247 8.41 -23.34 -25.24
N SER A 248 8.93 -22.83 -26.36
CA SER A 248 8.86 -23.47 -27.68
C SER A 248 10.25 -23.50 -28.30
N TRP A 249 10.66 -24.66 -28.82
CA TRP A 249 11.98 -24.88 -29.43
C TRP A 249 11.93 -24.72 -30.92
N TYR A 250 12.94 -24.08 -31.50
CA TYR A 250 13.07 -23.86 -32.92
C TYR A 250 14.48 -24.17 -33.39
N LYS A 251 14.58 -24.64 -34.63
CA LYS A 251 15.83 -24.71 -35.36
C LYS A 251 15.88 -23.50 -36.29
N LYS A 252 17.03 -22.84 -36.36
CA LYS A 252 17.24 -21.67 -37.22
C LYS A 252 16.92 -22.06 -38.67
N ASP A 253 16.28 -21.13 -39.38
CA ASP A 253 15.85 -21.29 -40.77
C ASP A 253 14.71 -22.32 -40.98
N GLU A 254 14.06 -22.75 -39.90
CA GLU A 254 12.87 -23.61 -39.94
C GLU A 254 11.70 -22.99 -39.15
N ASP A 255 10.55 -22.82 -39.80
CA ASP A 255 9.40 -22.09 -39.24
C ASP A 255 8.60 -22.90 -38.20
N SER A 256 8.73 -24.23 -38.21
CA SER A 256 7.95 -25.11 -37.33
C SER A 256 8.65 -25.32 -35.97
N PRO A 257 7.92 -25.26 -34.85
CA PRO A 257 8.47 -25.62 -33.56
C PRO A 257 8.87 -27.10 -33.54
N LYS A 258 10.04 -27.39 -32.98
CA LYS A 258 10.59 -28.75 -32.84
C LYS A 258 10.10 -29.48 -31.61
N ALA A 259 9.84 -28.72 -30.55
CA ALA A 259 9.33 -29.24 -29.30
C ALA A 259 8.72 -28.10 -28.48
N SER A 260 7.98 -28.49 -27.44
CA SER A 260 7.44 -27.57 -26.43
C SER A 260 7.85 -28.02 -25.05
N GLY A 261 7.97 -27.05 -24.15
CA GLY A 261 8.37 -27.28 -22.77
C GLY A 261 9.84 -26.88 -22.50
N PRO A 262 10.22 -26.82 -21.22
CA PRO A 262 11.52 -26.34 -20.79
C PRO A 262 12.66 -27.26 -21.20
N ASN A 263 12.39 -28.54 -21.50
CA ASN A 263 13.39 -29.52 -21.90
C ASN A 263 12.98 -30.19 -23.20
N TRP A 264 13.92 -30.33 -24.13
CA TRP A 264 13.77 -31.08 -25.37
C TRP A 264 14.93 -32.05 -25.55
N THR A 265 14.63 -33.35 -25.58
CA THR A 265 15.63 -34.41 -25.82
C THR A 265 15.60 -34.84 -27.29
N ILE A 266 16.76 -34.79 -27.93
CA ILE A 266 17.02 -35.36 -29.25
C ILE A 266 17.72 -36.71 -29.01
N SER A 267 17.03 -37.81 -29.28
CA SER A 267 17.58 -39.18 -29.23
C SER A 267 18.23 -39.56 -30.56
N ASP A 268 19.23 -40.46 -30.52
CA ASP A 268 19.94 -40.92 -31.73
C ASP A 268 20.46 -39.74 -32.58
N PHE A 269 21.36 -38.94 -32.00
CA PHE A 269 21.85 -37.72 -32.62
C PHE A 269 22.59 -38.00 -33.94
N ARG A 270 22.27 -37.23 -34.99
CA ARG A 270 22.69 -37.44 -36.38
C ARG A 270 23.11 -36.13 -37.02
N THR A 271 23.73 -36.19 -38.19
CA THR A 271 24.15 -35.00 -38.94
C THR A 271 22.99 -34.07 -39.27
N GLU A 272 21.78 -34.58 -39.54
CA GLU A 272 20.57 -33.77 -39.77
C GLU A 272 20.12 -32.93 -38.57
N HIS A 273 20.49 -33.35 -37.35
CA HIS A 273 20.23 -32.63 -36.10
C HIS A 273 21.28 -31.56 -35.80
N SER A 274 22.28 -31.38 -36.68
CA SER A 274 23.22 -30.28 -36.54
C SER A 274 22.59 -28.95 -36.97
N GLY A 275 23.03 -27.87 -36.34
CA GLY A 275 22.62 -26.51 -36.65
C GLY A 275 22.30 -25.69 -35.41
N PHE A 276 21.71 -24.53 -35.67
CA PHE A 276 21.46 -23.52 -34.65
C PHE A 276 20.07 -23.66 -34.03
N TYR A 277 19.98 -23.69 -32.70
CA TYR A 277 18.73 -23.82 -31.96
C TYR A 277 18.50 -22.61 -31.06
N TYR A 278 17.22 -22.25 -30.90
CA TYR A 278 16.77 -21.29 -29.90
C TYR A 278 15.45 -21.74 -29.28
N CYS A 279 15.17 -21.22 -28.09
CA CYS A 279 13.85 -21.28 -27.50
C CYS A 279 13.19 -19.90 -27.53
N GLU A 280 11.87 -19.89 -27.69
CA GLU A 280 11.00 -18.76 -27.41
C GLU A 280 10.37 -18.99 -26.04
N ALA A 281 10.47 -18.00 -25.15
CA ALA A 281 9.75 -17.95 -23.89
C ALA A 281 8.57 -16.98 -24.04
N GLU A 282 7.37 -17.42 -23.69
CA GLU A 282 6.14 -16.63 -23.81
C GLU A 282 5.31 -16.69 -22.53
N ASN A 283 4.83 -15.53 -22.08
CA ASN A 283 3.74 -15.44 -21.11
C ASN A 283 2.70 -14.42 -21.61
N ARG A 284 1.62 -14.24 -20.86
CA ARG A 284 0.56 -13.28 -21.21
C ARG A 284 1.00 -11.82 -21.30
N ARG A 285 2.23 -11.48 -20.87
CA ARG A 285 2.81 -10.13 -20.93
C ARG A 285 3.72 -9.92 -22.13
N GLY A 286 4.17 -10.99 -22.77
CA GLY A 286 4.99 -10.90 -23.97
C GLY A 286 5.77 -12.18 -24.25
N ARG A 287 6.59 -12.11 -25.30
CA ARG A 287 7.45 -13.20 -25.74
C ARG A 287 8.85 -12.70 -26.02
N LEU A 288 9.84 -13.55 -25.79
CA LEU A 288 11.23 -13.26 -26.06
C LEU A 288 11.96 -14.53 -26.48
N ASN A 289 12.86 -14.42 -27.46
CA ASN A 289 13.70 -15.53 -27.91
C ASN A 289 15.04 -15.54 -27.17
N SER A 290 15.60 -16.73 -26.96
CA SER A 290 16.93 -16.89 -26.37
C SER A 290 18.01 -16.31 -27.28
N LYS A 291 19.04 -15.70 -26.69
CA LYS A 291 20.28 -15.28 -27.37
C LYS A 291 21.48 -15.78 -26.57
N LEU A 292 22.48 -16.40 -27.21
CA LEU A 292 23.77 -16.76 -26.60
C LEU A 292 24.85 -15.73 -26.96
N LYS A 293 25.69 -15.38 -25.98
CA LYS A 293 26.89 -14.53 -26.17
C LYS A 293 28.02 -15.41 -26.74
N SER A 294 28.58 -15.04 -27.89
CA SER A 294 29.88 -15.56 -28.34
C SER A 294 31.00 -14.59 -27.95
N ARG A 295 32.25 -15.09 -27.95
CA ARG A 295 33.50 -14.40 -27.59
C ARG A 295 33.77 -13.08 -28.36
N TRP A 296 32.96 -12.76 -29.37
CA TRP A 296 33.16 -11.64 -30.32
C TRP A 296 32.08 -10.55 -30.28
N GLY A 297 31.23 -10.50 -29.25
CA GLY A 297 30.26 -9.42 -29.09
C GLY A 297 29.12 -9.38 -30.12
N ARG A 298 28.94 -10.45 -30.92
CA ARG A 298 27.72 -10.66 -31.74
C ARG A 298 26.82 -11.68 -31.05
N CYS A 299 25.55 -11.31 -30.86
CA CYS A 299 24.50 -12.18 -30.28
C CYS A 299 24.09 -13.24 -31.29
N GLU A 300 24.30 -14.54 -31.04
CA GLU A 300 23.87 -15.63 -31.94
C GLU A 300 23.30 -16.85 -31.17
N PHE A 301 22.84 -17.85 -31.93
CA PHE A 301 22.04 -19.02 -31.51
C PHE A 301 22.89 -20.16 -30.93
N VAL A 302 22.29 -21.21 -30.32
CA VAL A 302 23.01 -22.41 -29.83
C VAL A 302 23.45 -23.25 -31.03
N ASP A 303 24.74 -23.44 -31.29
CA ASP A 303 25.20 -24.32 -32.37
C ASP A 303 25.44 -25.76 -31.87
N LEU A 304 24.74 -26.74 -32.44
CA LEU A 304 25.01 -28.16 -32.22
C LEU A 304 25.70 -28.72 -33.47
N LEU A 305 26.93 -29.23 -33.34
CA LEU A 305 27.70 -29.78 -34.46
C LEU A 305 28.12 -31.24 -34.19
N VAL A 306 27.82 -32.14 -35.12
CA VAL A 306 28.40 -33.50 -35.14
C VAL A 306 29.72 -33.47 -35.92
N LEU A 307 30.83 -33.80 -35.26
CA LEU A 307 32.08 -34.11 -35.96
C LEU A 307 32.04 -35.56 -36.48
N GLN A 308 32.16 -35.75 -37.78
CA GLN A 308 32.44 -37.05 -38.40
C GLN A 308 33.97 -37.21 -38.49
N LEU A 309 34.53 -38.27 -37.93
CA LEU A 309 35.85 -38.75 -38.35
C LEU A 309 35.65 -39.50 -39.67
N ASN A 310 36.11 -38.93 -40.78
CA ASN A 310 36.15 -39.64 -42.05
C ASN A 310 37.25 -40.71 -41.95
N THR A 311 36.87 -41.97 -41.73
CA THR A 311 37.75 -43.11 -42.02
C THR A 311 37.13 -43.92 -43.15
N SER A 312 37.61 -43.74 -44.39
CA SER A 312 37.68 -44.77 -45.45
C SER A 312 38.20 -44.19 -46.78
N PRO A 313 38.88 -44.97 -47.66
CA PRO A 313 38.48 -46.33 -48.05
C PRO A 313 39.56 -47.42 -47.97
N ASP A 314 39.07 -48.67 -47.93
CA ASP A 314 39.73 -49.95 -48.16
C ASP A 314 41.15 -49.93 -48.74
N ILE A 315 42.12 -50.37 -47.94
CA ILE A 315 43.46 -50.77 -48.43
C ILE A 315 43.42 -52.29 -48.70
N ASN A 316 42.99 -52.66 -49.90
CA ASN A 316 43.31 -53.97 -50.49
C ASN A 316 44.23 -53.74 -51.70
N SER A 317 45.50 -53.44 -51.45
CA SER A 317 46.66 -53.92 -52.22
C SER A 317 47.96 -53.31 -51.69
N PRO A 318 49.08 -54.06 -51.72
CA PRO A 318 50.29 -53.74 -50.98
C PRO A 318 51.27 -52.88 -51.79
N SER A 319 52.24 -52.31 -51.08
CA SER A 319 53.49 -51.69 -51.55
C SER A 319 53.46 -50.17 -51.81
N ALA A 320 53.73 -49.42 -50.75
CA ALA A 320 54.81 -48.42 -50.69
C ALA A 320 54.70 -47.72 -49.32
N GLU A 321 55.42 -48.26 -48.34
CA GLU A 321 55.63 -47.60 -47.06
C GLU A 321 56.47 -46.33 -47.25
N THR A 322 56.14 -45.34 -46.42
CA THR A 322 57.00 -44.24 -45.94
C THR A 322 57.44 -43.17 -46.95
N GLU A 323 56.57 -42.17 -47.19
CA GLU A 323 56.92 -40.71 -47.19
C GLU A 323 55.72 -39.78 -47.47
N ALA A 324 54.49 -40.14 -47.09
CA ALA A 324 53.30 -39.29 -47.29
C ALA A 324 52.32 -39.23 -46.09
N ALA A 325 52.67 -39.84 -44.95
CA ALA A 325 51.79 -39.93 -43.78
C ALA A 325 51.98 -38.82 -42.74
N GLU A 326 52.96 -37.92 -42.92
CA GLU A 326 53.29 -36.87 -41.94
C GLU A 326 52.82 -35.45 -42.33
N GLU A 327 52.31 -35.25 -43.55
CA GLU A 327 51.88 -33.92 -44.04
C GLU A 327 50.35 -33.73 -44.08
N GLN A 328 49.57 -34.64 -43.49
CA GLN A 328 48.10 -34.51 -43.35
C GLN A 328 47.61 -34.43 -41.89
N LEU A 329 48.52 -34.31 -40.90
CA LEU A 329 48.13 -34.16 -39.50
C LEU A 329 47.87 -32.70 -39.06
N GLU A 330 48.13 -31.72 -39.92
CA GLU A 330 47.72 -30.33 -39.69
C GLU A 330 46.55 -29.98 -40.62
N LEU A 331 45.33 -29.95 -40.07
CA LEU A 331 44.36 -28.86 -40.25
C LEU A 331 43.02 -29.21 -39.56
N HIS A 332 42.66 -28.36 -38.60
CA HIS A 332 41.34 -28.16 -37.97
C HIS A 332 40.94 -29.06 -36.79
N TYR A 333 41.70 -28.89 -35.71
CA TYR A 333 41.10 -28.59 -34.40
C TYR A 333 40.09 -27.43 -34.55
N SER A 334 38.80 -27.66 -34.28
CA SER A 334 37.90 -26.56 -33.87
C SER A 334 37.35 -26.89 -32.49
N SER A 335 38.05 -26.34 -31.51
CA SER A 335 37.79 -26.43 -30.08
C SER A 335 36.37 -26.00 -29.72
N ILE A 336 35.79 -26.79 -28.84
CA ILE A 336 34.68 -26.45 -27.95
C ILE A 336 34.97 -25.08 -27.29
N HIS A 337 34.05 -24.12 -27.44
CA HIS A 337 34.01 -22.94 -26.58
C HIS A 337 32.72 -22.93 -25.76
N LEU A 338 32.75 -23.69 -24.67
CA LEU A 338 32.01 -23.32 -23.46
C LEU A 338 32.98 -22.44 -22.65
N SER A 339 32.85 -21.11 -22.72
CA SER A 339 33.61 -20.25 -21.83
C SER A 339 32.89 -20.16 -20.48
N GLU A 340 33.46 -20.83 -19.48
CA GLU A 340 33.39 -20.35 -18.09
C GLU A 340 33.83 -18.88 -18.06
N ASN A 341 32.92 -17.96 -17.73
CA ASN A 341 33.11 -16.84 -16.81
C ASN A 341 31.96 -15.84 -16.88
N GLN A 342 31.61 -15.34 -15.70
CA GLN A 342 30.56 -14.37 -15.44
C GLN A 342 30.83 -12.98 -16.04
N GLU A 343 29.74 -12.22 -16.10
CA GLU A 343 29.60 -10.75 -16.21
C GLU A 343 29.30 -10.08 -17.57
N GLU A 344 28.20 -9.33 -17.47
CA GLU A 344 27.63 -8.21 -18.22
C GLU A 344 27.26 -8.32 -19.71
N CYS A 345 25.96 -8.03 -19.94
CA CYS A 345 25.50 -6.99 -20.87
C CYS A 345 24.26 -6.29 -20.29
N LEU A 346 24.47 -5.06 -19.81
CA LEU A 346 23.46 -4.08 -19.44
C LEU A 346 23.10 -3.20 -20.65
N TYR A 347 21.80 -2.88 -20.77
CA TYR A 347 21.14 -1.81 -21.54
C TYR A 347 21.22 -1.74 -23.09
N SER A 348 20.05 -1.73 -23.74
CA SER A 348 19.31 -0.49 -24.06
C SER A 348 18.14 -0.78 -25.02
N ASN A 349 16.90 -0.48 -24.58
CA ASN A 349 15.79 -0.05 -25.46
C ASN A 349 14.57 0.36 -24.62
N ILE A 350 14.69 1.48 -23.90
CA ILE A 350 13.53 2.28 -23.52
C ILE A 350 13.86 3.73 -23.90
N ARG A 351 13.33 4.16 -25.05
CA ARG A 351 12.64 5.45 -25.26
C ARG A 351 12.35 5.67 -26.75
N ARG A 352 11.07 5.62 -27.12
CA ARG A 352 10.54 6.40 -28.25
C ARG A 352 10.17 7.80 -27.72
N ASN A 353 10.82 8.82 -28.29
CA ASN A 353 10.50 10.25 -28.53
C ASN A 353 9.25 10.91 -27.88
N PRO A 354 9.27 12.24 -27.58
CA PRO A 354 9.26 13.28 -28.64
C PRO A 354 10.01 14.62 -28.35
N LYS A 355 10.25 15.39 -29.43
CA LYS A 355 10.73 16.79 -29.46
C LYS A 355 9.93 17.72 -28.51
N PRO A 356 10.57 18.81 -28.04
CA PRO A 356 9.93 20.12 -28.18
C PRO A 356 10.85 21.29 -28.60
N ARG A 357 10.24 22.14 -29.44
CA ARG A 357 10.37 23.60 -29.70
C ARG A 357 11.65 24.39 -29.33
N GLN A 358 12.07 25.16 -30.33
CA GLN A 358 13.00 26.30 -30.31
C GLN A 358 12.74 27.32 -29.19
N ARG A 359 13.83 27.97 -28.73
CA ARG A 359 13.82 29.30 -28.10
C ARG A 359 14.99 30.12 -28.71
N PRO A 360 14.85 31.45 -28.87
CA PRO A 360 15.70 32.25 -29.74
C PRO A 360 17.12 32.44 -29.21
N GLU A 361 18.02 32.73 -30.13
CA GLU A 361 19.34 33.32 -29.91
C GLU A 361 19.19 34.66 -29.19
N ASP A 362 19.94 34.84 -28.11
CA ASP A 362 20.29 36.16 -27.58
C ASP A 362 21.81 36.30 -27.66
N ASN A 363 22.22 37.39 -28.29
CA ASN A 363 23.61 37.73 -28.61
C ASN A 363 24.29 38.34 -27.39
N SER A 364 25.59 38.08 -27.29
CA SER A 364 26.53 38.79 -26.43
C SER A 364 26.59 40.31 -26.70
N VAL A 365 26.98 41.05 -25.64
CA VAL A 365 27.90 42.21 -25.58
C VAL A 365 27.31 43.45 -24.87
N GLU A 366 28.14 43.97 -23.94
CA GLU A 366 28.10 45.20 -23.11
C GLU A 366 27.34 45.20 -21.78
#